data_AF-A0A7C9HJ49-F1
#
_entry.id   AF-A0A7C9HJ49-F1
#
_cell.length_a   1.000
_cell.length_b   1.000
_cell.length_c   1.000
_cell.angle_alpha   90.00
_cell.angle_beta   90.00
_cell.angle_gamma   90.00
#
_symmetry.space_group_name_H-M   'P 1'
#
loop_
_entity.id
_entity.type
_entity.pdbx_description
1 polymer ?
#
loop_
_entity_poly.entity_id
_entity_poly.type
_entity_poly.pdbx_seq_one_letter_code
_entity_poly.pdbx_strand_id
1 'polypeptide(L)'
;MDPDEFRVLVVCTGNINRSALAAALLRTWVDRYLPTDAAARVVVTSAGLAAPVGRPMRSRTRAITERLGADGRAHRATQVDERVIGGADLVLTADVAHRDGVLGMVPSMLRSTFTIREAGGIAAGLGPAPAPASVDELRSRVAAFGRRRAFGVDDDGDITDPQGRDDDAYRAMAREEVPPLASIAATLFGMPPADVHSLRATVEDPDAFSFEGLGRSDASGSGGASATSRGGRVRRWFGRRDT
;
A
#
# COMPACT_ATOMS: atom_id res chain seq x y z
N MET A 1 -22.01 -4.06 -4.59
CA MET A 1 -21.12 -2.90 -4.38
C MET A 1 -21.79 -1.68 -4.94
N ASP A 2 -21.55 -0.53 -4.34
CA ASP A 2 -22.08 0.73 -4.83
C ASP A 2 -21.32 1.15 -6.10
N PRO A 3 -21.97 1.25 -7.28
CA PRO A 3 -21.31 1.68 -8.50
C PRO A 3 -20.86 3.15 -8.45
N ASP A 4 -21.34 3.92 -7.47
CA ASP A 4 -20.99 5.32 -7.27
C ASP A 4 -19.76 5.52 -6.37
N GLU A 5 -19.17 4.44 -5.87
CA GLU A 5 -17.92 4.46 -5.10
C GLU A 5 -16.71 4.01 -5.94
N PHE A 6 -15.56 4.63 -5.68
CA PHE A 6 -14.25 4.20 -6.15
C PHE A 6 -13.46 3.58 -5.01
N ARG A 7 -13.05 2.32 -5.14
CA ARG A 7 -12.38 1.56 -4.07
C ARG A 7 -10.90 1.34 -4.37
N VAL A 8 -10.04 1.79 -3.45
CA VAL A 8 -8.61 1.48 -3.44
C VAL A 8 -8.31 0.49 -2.32
N LEU A 9 -7.66 -0.63 -2.65
CA LEU A 9 -7.17 -1.60 -1.69
C LEU A 9 -5.65 -1.62 -1.71
N VAL A 10 -5.01 -1.48 -0.54
CA VAL A 10 -3.56 -1.67 -0.42
C VAL A 10 -3.23 -2.96 0.33
N VAL A 11 -2.35 -3.78 -0.22
CA VAL A 11 -2.02 -5.12 0.31
C VAL A 11 -0.53 -5.28 0.58
N CYS A 12 -0.20 -5.83 1.75
CA CYS A 12 1.12 -6.41 2.02
C CYS A 12 0.96 -7.73 2.80
N THR A 13 2.03 -8.26 3.40
CA THR A 13 1.93 -9.47 4.22
C THR A 13 1.13 -9.20 5.50
N GLY A 14 1.64 -8.33 6.37
CA GLY A 14 1.14 -8.21 7.75
C GLY A 14 0.10 -7.12 7.98
N ASN A 15 -0.15 -6.23 7.03
CA ASN A 15 -1.04 -5.07 7.22
C ASN A 15 -0.74 -4.20 8.45
N ILE A 16 0.54 -4.02 8.78
CA ILE A 16 1.00 -3.23 9.96
C ILE A 16 2.12 -2.24 9.63
N ASN A 17 2.76 -2.34 8.47
CA ASN A 17 3.81 -1.45 7.98
C ASN A 17 3.38 -0.82 6.63
N ARG A 18 3.98 -1.24 5.51
CA ARG A 18 3.77 -0.79 4.12
C ARG A 18 2.32 -0.42 3.75
N SER A 19 1.43 -1.42 3.64
CA SER A 19 0.02 -1.18 3.29
C SER A 19 -0.75 -0.28 4.27
N ALA A 20 -0.33 -0.25 5.55
CA ALA A 20 -0.97 0.60 6.56
C ALA A 20 -0.55 2.06 6.36
N LEU A 21 0.75 2.32 6.12
CA LEU A 21 1.26 3.64 5.75
C LEU A 21 0.58 4.16 4.49
N ALA A 22 0.64 3.37 3.42
CA ALA A 22 0.06 3.73 2.13
C ALA A 22 -1.43 4.10 2.21
N ALA A 23 -2.24 3.29 2.90
CA ALA A 23 -3.66 3.60 3.04
C ALA A 23 -3.92 4.82 3.92
N ALA A 24 -3.13 5.05 4.98
CA ALA A 24 -3.26 6.27 5.80
C ALA A 24 -2.97 7.52 4.97
N LEU A 25 -1.87 7.51 4.19
CA LEU A 25 -1.51 8.63 3.32
C LEU A 25 -2.56 8.87 2.23
N LEU A 26 -2.98 7.82 1.51
CA LEU A 26 -3.96 7.94 0.44
C LEU A 26 -5.31 8.47 0.96
N ARG A 27 -5.78 8.06 2.14
CA ARG A 27 -6.98 8.64 2.77
C ARG A 27 -6.82 10.13 3.03
N THR A 28 -5.71 10.52 3.68
CA THR A 28 -5.41 11.93 3.96
C THR A 28 -5.35 12.76 2.68
N TRP A 29 -4.81 12.21 1.59
CA TRP A 29 -4.71 12.91 0.32
C TRP A 29 -6.03 12.97 -0.44
N VAL A 30 -6.87 11.93 -0.36
CA VAL A 30 -8.25 11.97 -0.86
C VAL A 30 -9.00 13.12 -0.19
N ASP A 31 -8.97 13.20 1.14
CA ASP A 31 -9.67 14.26 1.89
C ASP A 31 -9.10 15.66 1.61
N ARG A 32 -7.79 15.74 1.31
CA ARG A 32 -7.10 17.02 1.07
C ARG A 32 -7.31 17.56 -0.35
N TYR A 33 -7.24 16.70 -1.36
CA TYR A 33 -7.16 17.13 -2.76
C TYR A 33 -8.47 16.97 -3.54
N LEU A 34 -9.42 16.15 -3.04
CA LEU A 34 -10.73 16.04 -3.66
C LEU A 34 -11.74 16.99 -3.00
N PRO A 35 -12.70 17.53 -3.77
CA PRO A 35 -13.90 18.14 -3.21
C PRO A 35 -14.64 17.18 -2.27
N THR A 36 -15.31 17.68 -1.24
CA THR A 36 -15.93 16.87 -0.18
C THR A 36 -16.89 15.79 -0.69
N ASP A 37 -17.69 16.10 -1.71
CA ASP A 37 -18.63 15.17 -2.35
C ASP A 37 -17.93 14.08 -3.16
N ALA A 38 -16.81 14.41 -3.82
CA ALA A 38 -15.96 13.44 -4.51
C ALA A 38 -15.17 12.58 -3.52
N ALA A 39 -14.62 13.17 -2.46
CA ALA A 39 -13.89 12.47 -1.40
C ALA A 39 -14.77 11.41 -0.72
N ALA A 40 -16.04 11.73 -0.45
CA ALA A 40 -17.00 10.81 0.14
C ALA A 40 -17.28 9.55 -0.72
N ARG A 41 -16.98 9.61 -2.03
CA ARG A 41 -17.12 8.48 -2.96
C ARG A 41 -15.84 7.66 -3.09
N VAL A 42 -14.72 8.08 -2.52
CA VAL A 42 -13.45 7.34 -2.60
C VAL A 42 -13.18 6.61 -1.30
N VAL A 43 -13.19 5.28 -1.37
CA VAL A 43 -12.98 4.40 -0.21
C VAL A 43 -11.59 3.77 -0.31
N VAL A 44 -10.69 4.18 0.58
CA VAL A 44 -9.34 3.60 0.69
C VAL A 44 -9.29 2.62 1.86
N THR A 45 -8.88 1.39 1.58
CA THR A 45 -8.71 0.31 2.57
C THR A 45 -7.34 -0.33 2.47
N SER A 46 -6.93 -1.05 3.50
CA SER A 46 -5.77 -1.94 3.42
C SER A 46 -6.02 -3.24 4.14
N ALA A 47 -5.35 -4.28 3.66
CA ALA A 47 -5.43 -5.63 4.21
C ALA A 47 -4.09 -6.36 4.06
N GLY A 48 -3.99 -7.54 4.67
CA GLY A 48 -2.78 -8.35 4.68
C GLY A 48 -3.03 -9.78 4.24
N LEU A 49 -2.09 -10.36 3.51
CA LEU A 49 -2.12 -11.78 3.09
C LEU A 49 -1.93 -12.73 4.28
N ALA A 50 -1.24 -12.30 5.33
CA ALA A 50 -1.07 -13.01 6.59
C ALA A 50 -1.16 -12.01 7.76
N ALA A 51 -2.31 -11.33 7.87
CA ALA A 51 -2.48 -10.25 8.83
C ALA A 51 -2.66 -10.79 10.26
N PRO A 52 -1.93 -10.26 11.26
CA PRO A 52 -2.27 -10.47 12.66
C PRO A 52 -3.47 -9.57 13.01
N VAL A 53 -4.67 -10.05 12.69
CA VAL A 53 -5.93 -9.28 12.75
C VAL A 53 -6.09 -8.51 14.07
N GLY A 54 -6.50 -7.25 13.96
CA GLY A 54 -6.73 -6.35 15.10
C GLY A 54 -5.45 -5.71 15.67
N ARG A 55 -4.25 -6.08 15.21
CA ARG A 55 -3.03 -5.38 15.63
C ARG A 55 -3.01 -3.93 15.11
N PRO A 56 -2.49 -2.98 15.91
CA PRO A 56 -2.27 -1.63 15.44
C PRO A 56 -1.13 -1.59 14.41
N MET A 57 -1.04 -0.47 13.69
CA MET A 57 0.16 -0.11 12.92
C MET A 57 1.41 -0.15 13.83
N ARG A 58 2.55 -0.58 13.29
CA ARG A 58 3.82 -0.55 14.03
C ARG A 58 4.17 0.87 14.46
N SER A 59 4.82 1.01 15.61
CA SER A 59 5.16 2.31 16.20
C SER A 59 6.00 3.18 15.27
N ARG A 60 7.05 2.61 14.66
CA ARG A 60 7.92 3.29 13.68
C ARG A 60 7.16 3.72 12.43
N THR A 61 6.32 2.85 11.88
CA THR A 61 5.45 3.20 10.75
C THR A 61 4.45 4.29 11.13
N ARG A 62 3.91 4.28 12.35
CA ARG A 62 3.03 5.34 12.85
C ARG A 62 3.77 6.67 12.98
N ALA A 63 5.01 6.67 13.47
CA ALA A 63 5.84 7.87 13.53
C ALA A 63 6.10 8.46 12.13
N ILE A 64 6.41 7.60 11.14
CA ILE A 64 6.52 8.02 9.72
C ILE A 64 5.19 8.61 9.22
N THR A 65 4.07 7.93 9.50
CA THR A 65 2.72 8.35 9.08
C THR A 65 2.37 9.73 9.64
N GLU A 66 2.57 9.93 10.95
CA GLU A 66 2.32 11.20 11.66
C GLU A 66 3.23 12.32 11.12
N ARG A 67 4.52 12.03 10.86
CA ARG A 67 5.47 12.98 10.28
C ARG A 67 5.08 13.43 8.87
N LEU A 68 4.47 12.55 8.09
CA LEU A 68 3.96 12.85 6.75
C LEU A 68 2.55 13.47 6.75
N GLY A 69 2.01 13.80 7.93
CA GLY A 69 0.76 14.54 8.09
C GLY A 69 -0.51 13.69 8.02
N ALA A 70 -0.40 12.36 8.16
CA ALA A 70 -1.54 11.44 8.25
C ALA A 70 -1.67 10.84 9.67
N ASP A 71 -2.85 10.31 10.01
CA ASP A 71 -3.07 9.60 11.27
C ASP A 71 -3.19 8.08 11.07
N GLY A 72 -2.33 7.33 11.77
CA GLY A 72 -2.32 5.86 11.78
C GLY A 72 -2.92 5.21 13.02
N ARG A 73 -3.40 5.98 14.02
CA ARG A 73 -3.80 5.47 15.35
C ARG A 73 -5.00 4.53 15.31
N ALA A 74 -5.97 4.84 14.45
CA ALA A 74 -7.17 4.04 14.27
C ALA A 74 -6.93 2.77 13.44
N HIS A 75 -5.76 2.63 12.78
CA HIS A 75 -5.47 1.48 11.92
C HIS A 75 -5.54 0.16 12.72
N ARG A 76 -6.21 -0.84 12.14
CA ARG A 76 -6.26 -2.20 12.66
C ARG A 76 -6.02 -3.17 11.52
N ALA A 77 -5.05 -4.06 11.73
CA ALA A 77 -4.68 -5.07 10.76
C ALA A 77 -5.90 -5.90 10.37
N THR A 78 -6.14 -6.08 9.07
CA THR A 78 -7.27 -6.82 8.53
C THR A 78 -6.75 -7.88 7.55
N GLN A 79 -7.32 -9.08 7.60
CA GLN A 79 -6.99 -10.16 6.66
C GLN A 79 -7.67 -9.88 5.32
N VAL A 80 -6.94 -10.06 4.22
CA VAL A 80 -7.49 -9.92 2.88
C VAL A 80 -8.33 -11.15 2.52
N ASP A 81 -9.42 -10.93 1.76
CA ASP A 81 -10.28 -11.97 1.20
C ASP A 81 -10.61 -11.64 -0.28
N GLU A 82 -11.11 -12.63 -1.02
CA GLU A 82 -11.46 -12.52 -2.44
C GLU A 82 -12.55 -11.46 -2.69
N ARG A 83 -13.46 -11.26 -1.75
CA ARG A 83 -14.58 -10.31 -1.87
C ARG A 83 -14.08 -8.88 -1.83
N VAL A 84 -13.13 -8.56 -0.94
CA VAL A 84 -12.51 -7.24 -0.84
C VAL A 84 -11.61 -6.99 -2.05
N ILE A 85 -10.85 -7.99 -2.51
CA ILE A 85 -10.03 -7.89 -3.72
C ILE A 85 -10.89 -7.65 -4.96
N GLY A 86 -11.88 -8.52 -5.21
CA GLY A 86 -12.76 -8.43 -6.37
C GLY A 86 -13.67 -7.20 -6.36
N GLY A 87 -13.66 -6.42 -5.28
CA GLY A 87 -14.39 -5.17 -5.15
C GLY A 87 -13.58 -3.89 -5.22
N ALA A 88 -12.28 -3.98 -5.39
CA ALA A 88 -11.47 -2.80 -5.62
C ALA A 88 -11.56 -2.37 -7.10
N ASP A 89 -11.53 -1.06 -7.35
CA ASP A 89 -11.24 -0.50 -8.66
C ASP A 89 -9.73 -0.45 -8.92
N LEU A 90 -8.93 -0.33 -7.84
CA LEU A 90 -7.47 -0.33 -7.85
C LEU A 90 -6.92 -1.12 -6.67
N VAL A 91 -6.05 -2.10 -6.93
CA VAL A 91 -5.28 -2.80 -5.91
C VAL A 91 -3.81 -2.43 -6.03
N LEU A 92 -3.22 -1.96 -4.92
CA LEU A 92 -1.81 -1.63 -4.81
C LEU A 92 -1.12 -2.62 -3.88
N THR A 93 -0.02 -3.23 -4.31
CA THR A 93 0.73 -4.18 -3.50
C THR A 93 2.13 -3.67 -3.19
N ALA A 94 2.66 -4.06 -2.04
CA ALA A 94 3.96 -3.56 -1.61
C ALA A 94 5.16 -4.21 -2.33
N ASP A 95 4.96 -5.38 -2.94
CA ASP A 95 5.96 -6.09 -3.74
C ASP A 95 5.26 -7.00 -4.77
N VAL A 96 6.06 -7.61 -5.66
CA VAL A 96 5.60 -8.53 -6.71
C VAL A 96 4.99 -9.80 -6.12
N ALA A 97 5.57 -10.36 -5.06
CA ALA A 97 5.03 -11.57 -4.43
C ALA A 97 3.63 -11.35 -3.86
N HIS A 98 3.36 -10.16 -3.29
CA HIS A 98 2.02 -9.78 -2.85
C HIS A 98 1.05 -9.63 -4.04
N ARG A 99 1.49 -9.06 -5.16
CA ARG A 99 0.68 -8.98 -6.39
C ARG A 99 0.28 -10.36 -6.85
N ASP A 100 1.25 -11.27 -6.92
CA ASP A 100 1.02 -12.64 -7.35
C ASP A 100 0.09 -13.38 -6.38
N GLY A 101 0.20 -13.12 -5.08
CA GLY A 101 -0.74 -13.62 -4.06
C GLY A 101 -2.17 -13.12 -4.27
N VAL A 102 -2.36 -11.82 -4.53
CA VAL A 102 -3.67 -11.23 -4.85
C VAL A 102 -4.26 -11.82 -6.14
N LEU A 103 -3.45 -11.95 -7.20
CA LEU A 103 -3.89 -12.49 -8.48
C LEU A 103 -4.12 -14.00 -8.44
N GLY A 104 -3.43 -14.73 -7.56
CA GLY A 104 -3.71 -16.12 -7.27
C GLY A 104 -5.08 -16.33 -6.63
N MET A 105 -5.55 -15.36 -5.84
CA MET A 105 -6.90 -15.36 -5.24
C MET A 105 -7.97 -14.90 -6.24
N VAL A 106 -7.70 -13.81 -6.99
CA VAL A 106 -8.67 -13.21 -7.93
C VAL A 106 -7.99 -12.85 -9.26
N PRO A 107 -7.84 -13.80 -10.20
CA PRO A 107 -7.12 -13.57 -11.46
C PRO A 107 -7.71 -12.46 -12.35
N SER A 108 -9.02 -12.21 -12.25
CA SER A 108 -9.70 -11.16 -13.03
C SER A 108 -9.22 -9.74 -12.69
N MET A 109 -8.54 -9.56 -11.56
CA MET A 109 -8.00 -8.27 -11.11
C MET A 109 -6.66 -7.89 -11.76
N LEU A 110 -6.18 -8.66 -12.75
CA LEU A 110 -4.90 -8.42 -13.42
C LEU A 110 -4.74 -6.98 -13.96
N ARG A 111 -5.81 -6.39 -14.49
CA ARG A 111 -5.76 -5.05 -15.11
C ARG A 111 -5.78 -3.89 -14.12
N SER A 112 -6.11 -4.16 -12.86
CA SER A 112 -6.29 -3.17 -11.79
C SER A 112 -5.39 -3.42 -10.58
N THR A 113 -4.56 -4.48 -10.60
CA THR A 113 -3.61 -4.78 -9.53
C THR A 113 -2.20 -4.43 -9.98
N PHE A 114 -1.49 -3.58 -9.24
CA PHE A 114 -0.13 -3.13 -9.50
C PHE A 114 0.71 -3.17 -8.22
N THR A 115 2.04 -3.30 -8.35
CA THR A 115 2.88 -2.89 -7.21
C THR A 115 2.82 -1.37 -7.07
N ILE A 116 3.05 -0.85 -5.86
CA ILE A 116 3.05 0.60 -5.62
C ILE A 116 4.09 1.30 -6.51
N ARG A 117 5.32 0.74 -6.61
CA ARG A 117 6.39 1.34 -7.42
C ARG A 117 6.08 1.29 -8.91
N GLU A 118 5.49 0.19 -9.39
CA GLU A 118 5.02 0.06 -10.78
C GLU A 118 3.96 1.11 -11.11
N ALA A 119 2.89 1.19 -10.30
CA ALA A 119 1.83 2.18 -10.50
C ALA A 119 2.36 3.61 -10.39
N GLY A 120 3.29 3.88 -9.47
CA GLY A 120 3.94 5.18 -9.33
C GLY A 120 4.79 5.58 -10.52
N GLY A 121 5.57 4.65 -11.08
CA GLY A 121 6.34 4.88 -12.31
C GLY A 121 5.44 5.18 -13.51
N ILE A 122 4.36 4.42 -13.66
CA ILE A 122 3.34 4.67 -14.70
C ILE A 122 2.67 6.04 -14.50
N ALA A 123 2.27 6.37 -13.27
CA ALA A 123 1.67 7.65 -12.93
C ALA A 123 2.62 8.83 -13.21
N ALA A 124 3.90 8.71 -12.83
CA ALA A 124 4.92 9.70 -13.13
C ALA A 124 5.08 9.95 -14.64
N GLY A 125 5.04 8.88 -15.45
CA GLY A 125 5.09 8.99 -16.92
C GLY A 125 3.78 9.48 -17.56
N LEU A 126 2.64 9.43 -16.85
CA LEU A 126 1.39 10.06 -17.28
C LEU A 126 1.33 11.53 -16.88
N GLY A 127 2.00 11.88 -15.78
CA GLY A 127 2.01 13.22 -15.20
C GLY A 127 0.81 13.48 -14.27
N PRO A 128 0.84 14.63 -13.59
CA PRO A 128 -0.27 15.09 -12.75
C PRO A 128 -1.50 15.41 -13.63
N ALA A 129 -2.68 15.24 -13.05
CA ALA A 129 -3.95 15.63 -13.66
C ALA A 129 -4.75 16.51 -12.69
N PRO A 130 -5.74 17.28 -13.12
CA PRO A 130 -6.68 17.93 -12.21
C PRO A 130 -7.43 16.92 -11.32
N ALA A 131 -8.09 17.39 -10.26
CA ALA A 131 -9.05 16.56 -9.52
C ALA A 131 -10.10 15.98 -10.50
N PRO A 132 -10.46 14.69 -10.36
CA PRO A 132 -11.41 14.03 -11.23
C PRO A 132 -12.81 14.64 -11.09
N ALA A 133 -13.55 14.74 -12.20
CA ALA A 133 -14.93 15.20 -12.20
C ALA A 133 -15.93 14.10 -11.82
N SER A 134 -15.52 12.83 -11.85
CA SER A 134 -16.39 11.70 -11.51
C SER A 134 -15.61 10.44 -11.11
N VAL A 135 -16.32 9.47 -10.53
CA VAL A 135 -15.77 8.12 -10.26
C VAL A 135 -15.41 7.38 -11.55
N ASP A 136 -16.16 7.57 -12.63
CA ASP A 136 -15.82 6.95 -13.93
C ASP A 136 -14.54 7.52 -14.53
N GLU A 137 -14.21 8.77 -14.24
CA GLU A 137 -12.91 9.34 -14.60
C GLU A 137 -11.77 8.66 -13.83
N LEU A 138 -11.94 8.41 -12.52
CA LEU A 138 -10.97 7.64 -11.73
C LEU A 138 -10.76 6.23 -12.31
N ARG A 139 -11.83 5.51 -12.66
CA ARG A 139 -11.75 4.20 -13.32
C ARG A 139 -11.04 4.28 -14.67
N SER A 140 -11.30 5.33 -15.44
CA SER A 140 -10.65 5.58 -16.73
C SER A 140 -9.14 5.83 -16.58
N ARG A 141 -8.72 6.55 -15.53
CA ARG A 141 -7.31 6.76 -15.18
C ARG A 141 -6.63 5.44 -14.77
N VAL A 142 -7.28 4.58 -13.98
CA VAL A 142 -6.77 3.22 -13.67
C VAL A 142 -6.65 2.36 -14.93
N ALA A 143 -7.64 2.41 -15.82
CA ALA A 143 -7.57 1.72 -17.11
C ALA A 143 -6.38 2.22 -17.96
N ALA A 144 -6.02 3.51 -17.86
CA ALA A 144 -4.82 4.05 -18.51
C ALA A 144 -3.52 3.47 -17.91
N PHE A 145 -3.49 3.20 -16.61
CA PHE A 145 -2.34 2.54 -15.99
C PHE A 145 -2.15 1.15 -16.59
N GLY A 146 -3.23 0.37 -16.71
CA GLY A 146 -3.21 -0.96 -17.33
C GLY A 146 -2.74 -0.96 -18.79
N ARG A 147 -3.06 0.08 -19.58
CA ARG A 147 -2.56 0.24 -20.95
C ARG A 147 -1.06 0.58 -20.99
N ARG A 148 -0.56 1.32 -20.01
CA ARG A 148 0.85 1.74 -19.92
C ARG A 148 1.78 0.64 -19.39
N ARG A 149 1.26 -0.33 -18.64
CA ARG A 149 2.02 -1.50 -18.15
C ARG A 149 2.78 -2.24 -19.26
N ALA A 150 2.26 -2.27 -20.48
CA ALA A 150 2.90 -2.93 -21.63
C ALA A 150 4.24 -2.31 -22.06
N PHE A 151 4.57 -1.10 -21.60
CA PHE A 151 5.78 -0.38 -22.00
C PHE A 151 6.95 -0.54 -21.02
N GLY A 152 6.79 -1.36 -19.98
CA GLY A 152 7.83 -1.69 -19.01
C GLY A 152 8.07 -0.61 -17.97
N VAL A 153 8.29 -1.02 -16.72
CA VAL A 153 8.91 -0.19 -15.67
C VAL A 153 10.21 -0.91 -15.34
N ASP A 154 11.35 -0.23 -15.43
CA ASP A 154 12.70 -0.82 -15.28
C ASP A 154 13.09 -1.14 -13.81
N ASP A 155 12.10 -1.28 -12.93
CA ASP A 155 12.26 -1.49 -11.49
C ASP A 155 11.67 -2.84 -11.08
N ASP A 156 12.27 -3.52 -10.11
CA ASP A 156 11.75 -4.82 -9.62
C ASP A 156 10.35 -4.70 -8.99
N GLY A 157 9.96 -3.48 -8.62
CA GLY A 157 8.64 -3.13 -8.15
C GLY A 157 8.46 -3.30 -6.64
N ASP A 158 9.50 -3.68 -5.92
CA ASP A 158 9.44 -4.10 -4.52
C ASP A 158 9.78 -2.94 -3.56
N ILE A 159 9.04 -2.89 -2.45
CA ILE A 159 9.32 -2.00 -1.31
C ILE A 159 9.91 -2.83 -0.17
N THR A 160 11.05 -2.37 0.35
CA THR A 160 11.76 -2.90 1.51
C THR A 160 10.78 -3.25 2.63
N ASP A 161 10.76 -4.51 3.05
CA ASP A 161 10.03 -4.92 4.24
C ASP A 161 10.80 -4.54 5.51
N PRO A 162 10.30 -3.61 6.34
CA PRO A 162 10.99 -3.24 7.56
C PRO A 162 10.73 -4.21 8.72
N GLN A 163 9.85 -5.20 8.56
CA GLN A 163 9.40 -6.02 9.68
C GLN A 163 10.57 -6.79 10.32
N GLY A 164 10.79 -6.55 11.61
CA GLY A 164 11.86 -7.18 12.38
C GLY A 164 13.26 -6.62 12.11
N ARG A 165 13.36 -5.55 11.32
CA ARG A 165 14.62 -4.89 10.94
C ARG A 165 14.85 -3.61 11.75
N ASP A 166 15.96 -2.96 11.46
CA ASP A 166 16.40 -1.71 12.09
C ASP A 166 15.65 -0.49 11.54
N ASP A 167 15.95 0.66 12.14
CA ASP A 167 15.37 1.96 11.80
C ASP A 167 15.62 2.36 10.34
N ASP A 168 16.77 1.96 9.77
CA ASP A 168 17.11 2.26 8.39
C ASP A 168 16.22 1.52 7.40
N ALA A 169 15.81 0.29 7.72
CA ALA A 169 14.81 -0.40 6.90
C ALA A 169 13.45 0.32 6.88
N TYR A 170 13.05 0.96 7.99
CA TYR A 170 11.84 1.79 8.03
C TYR A 170 11.99 3.08 7.21
N ARG A 171 13.16 3.71 7.23
CA ARG A 171 13.45 4.87 6.37
C ARG A 171 13.48 4.48 4.89
N ALA A 172 14.11 3.36 4.55
CA ALA A 172 14.15 2.82 3.19
C ALA A 172 12.73 2.53 2.68
N MET A 173 11.90 1.87 3.49
CA MET A 173 10.47 1.67 3.17
C MET A 173 9.79 2.99 2.82
N ALA A 174 9.95 4.04 3.62
CA ALA A 174 9.33 5.34 3.35
C ALA A 174 9.86 5.98 2.05
N ARG A 175 11.18 5.93 1.79
CA ARG A 175 11.81 6.44 0.56
C ARG A 175 11.31 5.73 -0.70
N GLU A 176 11.07 4.43 -0.60
CA GLU A 176 10.65 3.61 -1.72
C GLU A 176 9.14 3.67 -1.99
N GLU A 177 8.33 3.89 -0.93
CA GLU A 177 6.87 3.85 -0.98
C GLU A 177 6.22 5.23 -1.21
N VAL A 178 6.72 6.29 -0.56
CA VAL A 178 6.02 7.60 -0.55
C VAL A 178 6.09 8.31 -1.90
N PRO A 179 7.24 8.43 -2.59
CA PRO A 179 7.27 9.10 -3.89
C PRO A 179 6.37 8.46 -4.95
N PRO A 180 6.32 7.12 -5.15
CA PRO A 180 5.38 6.53 -6.10
C PRO A 180 3.92 6.73 -5.69
N LEU A 181 3.59 6.65 -4.39
CA LEU A 181 2.24 6.98 -3.92
C LEU A 181 1.85 8.43 -4.22
N ALA A 182 2.78 9.38 -4.04
CA ALA A 182 2.54 10.78 -4.36
C ALA A 182 2.31 10.99 -5.87
N SER A 183 3.05 10.28 -6.73
CA SER A 183 2.78 10.27 -8.18
C SER A 183 1.39 9.71 -8.51
N ILE A 184 0.98 8.61 -7.87
CA ILE A 184 -0.38 8.05 -8.02
C ILE A 184 -1.43 9.09 -7.60
N ALA A 185 -1.25 9.76 -6.45
CA ALA A 185 -2.17 10.79 -5.97
C ALA A 185 -2.22 12.02 -6.88
N ALA A 186 -1.09 12.42 -7.48
CA ALA A 186 -1.04 13.51 -8.45
C ALA A 186 -1.83 13.18 -9.73
N THR A 187 -1.73 11.94 -10.22
CA THR A 187 -2.46 11.50 -11.40
C THR A 187 -3.93 11.18 -11.10
N LEU A 188 -4.27 10.63 -9.92
CA LEU A 188 -5.65 10.21 -9.61
C LEU A 188 -6.47 11.30 -8.91
N PHE A 189 -5.90 12.04 -7.98
CA PHE A 189 -6.63 12.96 -7.09
C PHE A 189 -6.29 14.43 -7.32
N GLY A 190 -5.31 14.72 -8.17
CA GLY A 190 -4.88 16.08 -8.45
C GLY A 190 -4.00 16.72 -7.37
N MET A 191 -3.22 15.90 -6.66
CA MET A 191 -2.13 16.40 -5.81
C MET A 191 -1.19 17.31 -6.64
N PRO A 192 -0.91 18.55 -6.17
CA PRO A 192 -0.02 19.46 -6.87
C PRO A 192 1.42 18.94 -6.96
N PRO A 193 2.18 19.24 -8.04
CA PRO A 193 3.58 18.84 -8.17
C PRO A 193 4.49 19.32 -7.04
N ALA A 194 4.20 20.50 -6.46
CA ALA A 194 4.95 21.04 -5.33
C ALA A 194 4.86 20.12 -4.10
N ASP A 195 3.69 19.54 -3.83
CA ASP A 195 3.47 18.63 -2.70
C ASP A 195 4.17 17.29 -2.95
N VAL A 196 4.15 16.78 -4.19
CA VAL A 196 4.92 15.59 -4.59
C VAL A 196 6.41 15.80 -4.33
N HIS A 197 6.93 16.98 -4.69
CA HIS A 197 8.35 17.32 -4.49
C HIS A 197 8.69 17.47 -3.00
N SER A 198 7.81 18.10 -2.21
CA SER A 198 7.99 18.25 -0.76
C SER A 198 7.98 16.90 -0.02
N LEU A 199 7.08 15.99 -0.37
CA LEU A 199 7.02 14.64 0.20
C LEU A 199 8.29 13.85 -0.13
N ARG A 200 8.77 13.94 -1.38
CA ARG A 200 10.04 13.32 -1.80
C ARG A 200 11.22 13.84 -0.98
N ALA A 201 11.37 15.16 -0.89
CA ALA A 201 12.44 15.78 -0.10
C ALA A 201 12.38 15.35 1.38
N THR A 202 11.17 15.22 1.94
CA THR A 202 10.98 14.77 3.31
C THR A 202 11.48 13.35 3.54
N VAL A 203 11.21 12.40 2.63
CA VAL A 203 11.67 11.01 2.83
C VAL A 203 13.15 10.80 2.51
N GLU A 204 13.71 11.65 1.63
CA GLU A 204 15.13 11.63 1.28
C GLU A 204 16.02 12.20 2.39
N ASP A 205 15.47 13.09 3.24
CA ASP A 205 16.15 13.59 4.43
C ASP A 205 16.43 12.44 5.43
N PRO A 206 17.71 12.12 5.72
CA PRO A 206 18.07 11.02 6.62
C PRO A 206 17.55 11.22 8.05
N ASP A 207 17.32 12.47 8.47
CA ASP A 207 16.93 12.84 9.82
C ASP A 207 15.42 13.10 9.95
N ALA A 208 14.65 12.95 8.86
CA ALA A 208 13.21 13.24 8.85
C ALA A 208 12.40 12.37 9.82
N PHE A 209 12.90 11.18 10.15
CA PHE A 209 12.24 10.22 11.04
C PHE A 209 13.16 9.88 12.22
N SER A 210 12.84 10.47 13.38
CA SER A 210 13.41 10.05 14.66
C SER A 210 12.54 8.95 15.27
N PHE A 211 13.19 7.87 15.67
CA PHE A 211 12.57 6.74 16.37
C PHE A 211 13.04 6.66 17.83
N GLU A 212 13.64 7.73 18.35
CA GLU A 212 14.07 7.80 19.75
C GLU A 212 12.91 7.48 20.70
N GLY A 213 13.19 6.63 21.69
CA GLY A 213 12.18 6.15 22.64
C GLY A 213 11.27 5.03 22.12
N LEU A 214 11.35 4.63 20.84
CA LEU A 214 10.63 3.47 20.32
C LEU A 214 11.46 2.18 20.54
N GLY A 215 11.11 1.40 21.55
CA GLY A 215 11.82 0.17 21.92
C GLY A 215 12.01 -0.82 20.75
N ARG A 216 13.06 -1.65 20.84
CA ARG A 216 13.33 -2.74 19.87
C ARG A 216 12.28 -3.87 19.93
N SER A 217 11.46 -3.91 20.98
CA SER A 217 10.50 -4.99 21.27
C SER A 217 9.33 -5.10 20.28
N ASP A 218 9.17 -4.16 19.35
CA ASP A 218 8.24 -4.34 18.22
C ASP A 218 8.78 -5.30 17.14
N ALA A 219 10.08 -5.65 17.19
CA ALA A 219 10.73 -6.54 16.23
C ALA A 219 10.45 -8.04 16.47
N SER A 220 10.11 -8.45 17.70
CA SER A 220 9.88 -9.85 18.06
C SER A 220 8.53 -10.03 18.74
N GLY A 221 7.52 -10.43 17.96
CA GLY A 221 6.33 -11.05 18.53
C GLY A 221 6.71 -12.42 19.10
N SER A 222 7.09 -12.49 20.38
CA SER A 222 7.17 -13.74 21.11
C SER A 222 5.76 -14.33 21.23
N GLY A 223 5.46 -15.30 20.37
CA GLY A 223 4.34 -16.20 20.53
C GLY A 223 4.58 -17.13 21.72
N GLY A 224 4.27 -16.67 22.93
CA GLY A 224 4.10 -17.53 24.10
C GLY A 224 2.67 -18.07 24.15
N ALA A 225 2.37 -19.06 23.31
CA ALA A 225 1.18 -19.89 23.47
C ALA A 225 1.65 -21.31 23.75
N SER A 226 1.40 -21.78 24.98
CA SER A 226 1.66 -23.16 25.39
C SER A 226 0.93 -24.12 24.44
N ALA A 227 1.69 -24.91 23.71
CA ALA A 227 1.15 -25.97 22.87
C ALA A 227 0.56 -27.07 23.76
N THR A 228 -0.76 -27.16 23.80
CA THR A 228 -1.44 -28.45 23.95
C THR A 228 -1.80 -28.96 22.57
N SER A 229 -1.34 -30.17 22.29
CA SER A 229 -1.43 -30.89 21.03
C SER A 229 -2.88 -31.07 20.54
N ARG A 230 -3.11 -30.92 19.23
CA ARG A 230 -3.74 -31.96 18.39
C ARG A 230 -3.76 -31.58 16.90
N GLY A 231 -2.99 -32.37 16.13
CA GLY A 231 -3.18 -32.81 14.74
C GLY A 231 -3.91 -31.93 13.72
N GLY A 232 -3.14 -31.42 12.75
CA GLY A 232 -3.62 -30.99 11.44
C GLY A 232 -2.48 -30.96 10.43
N ARG A 233 -2.49 -31.86 9.44
CA ARG A 233 -1.44 -32.01 8.41
C ARG A 233 -1.39 -30.77 7.51
N VAL A 234 -0.28 -30.04 7.53
CA VAL A 234 0.06 -29.02 6.51
C VAL A 234 0.76 -29.71 5.34
N ARG A 235 0.17 -29.60 4.14
CA ARG A 235 0.77 -30.08 2.89
C ARG A 235 1.89 -29.10 2.49
N ARG A 236 3.12 -29.61 2.36
CA ARG A 236 4.26 -28.88 1.78
C ARG A 236 4.12 -28.84 0.26
N TRP A 237 4.24 -27.65 -0.32
CA TRP A 237 4.36 -27.45 -1.76
C TRP A 237 5.86 -27.47 -2.11
N PHE A 238 6.30 -28.47 -2.88
CA PHE A 238 7.63 -28.52 -3.49
C PHE A 238 7.45 -28.53 -5.01
N GLY A 239 8.06 -27.57 -5.68
CA GLY A 239 8.13 -27.51 -7.14
C GLY A 239 9.50 -27.02 -7.59
N ARG A 240 10.50 -27.90 -7.54
CA ARG A 240 11.68 -27.78 -8.41
C ARG A 240 11.33 -28.52 -9.71
N ARG A 241 11.59 -27.88 -10.85
CA ARG A 241 11.82 -28.58 -12.11
C ARG A 241 13.28 -28.34 -12.46
N ASP A 242 14.05 -29.41 -12.45
CA ASP A 242 15.34 -29.46 -13.11
C ASP A 242 15.08 -29.64 -14.62
N THR A 243 15.83 -28.91 -15.43
CA THR A 243 16.18 -29.26 -16.81
C THR A 243 17.66 -29.55 -16.82
#